data_AF-A0A4Q6ESW6-F1
#
_entry.id   AF-A0A4Q6ESW6-F1
#
_cell.length_a   1.000
_cell.length_b   1.000
_cell.length_c   1.000
_cell.angle_alpha   90.00
_cell.angle_beta   90.00
_cell.angle_gamma   90.00
#
_symmetry.space_group_name_H-M   'P 1'
#
loop_
_entity.id
_entity.type
_entity.pdbx_description
1 polymer ?
#
loop_
_entity_poly.entity_id
_entity_poly.type
_entity_poly.pdbx_seq_one_letter_code
_entity_poly.pdbx_strand_id
1 'polypeptide(L)'
;MKPAAIAILLLAFTSAAHAAPLIDFSEGPSVALSPLYPAQESKILGQLFTSYVKDYAKCPAGDAASGTEVILSDVQAIRGNFSSLSQDDLVLIFKSVDCNGGHAGEHANVALVRNGAVIDARQDLSTELAYKTLDTDADGLLEVIATASYSNMGYSGRWAQTITFKGGQAREISYVQGTVHYDDCGLDGKTEGEYDAVFFAGAAGAQPEQKNYRRACGADAKGFKFYSSGKLDKEL
;
A
#
# COMPACT_ATOMS: atom_id res chain seq x y z
N MET A 1 -44.48 56.22 17.01
CA MET A 1 -43.91 54.96 17.55
C MET A 1 -43.17 54.27 16.41
N LYS A 2 -41.84 54.13 16.48
CA LYS A 2 -41.03 53.47 15.44
C LYS A 2 -40.81 52.00 15.84
N PRO A 3 -40.97 51.02 14.95
CA PRO A 3 -40.62 49.64 15.26
C PRO A 3 -39.11 49.47 15.17
N ALA A 4 -38.51 48.88 16.20
CA ALA A 4 -37.11 48.48 16.23
C ALA A 4 -36.95 47.17 15.44
N ALA A 5 -36.11 47.18 14.42
CA ALA A 5 -35.70 45.99 13.70
C ALA A 5 -34.68 45.23 14.57
N ILE A 6 -35.06 44.05 15.04
CA ILE A 6 -34.16 43.10 15.70
C ILE A 6 -33.48 42.30 14.58
N ALA A 7 -32.20 42.58 14.34
CA ALA A 7 -31.36 41.75 13.49
C ALA A 7 -30.99 40.48 14.27
N ILE A 8 -31.58 39.36 13.90
CA ILE A 8 -31.16 38.04 14.38
C ILE A 8 -29.88 37.69 13.60
N LEU A 9 -28.75 37.84 14.26
CA LEU A 9 -27.46 37.38 13.76
C LEU A 9 -27.41 35.85 13.92
N LEU A 10 -27.75 35.10 12.86
CA LEU A 10 -27.45 33.68 12.80
C LEU A 10 -25.93 33.51 12.72
N LEU A 11 -25.30 33.23 13.85
CA LEU A 11 -23.96 32.66 13.92
C LEU A 11 -24.05 31.24 13.34
N ALA A 12 -23.74 31.11 12.05
CA ALA A 12 -23.45 29.82 11.45
C ALA A 12 -22.16 29.28 12.10
N PHE A 13 -22.33 28.43 13.11
CA PHE A 13 -21.26 27.54 13.55
C PHE A 13 -20.99 26.54 12.42
N THR A 14 -20.14 26.92 11.47
CA THR A 14 -19.51 25.95 10.57
C THR A 14 -18.50 25.18 11.41
N SER A 15 -18.96 24.12 12.09
CA SER A 15 -18.04 23.09 12.54
C SER A 15 -17.37 22.56 11.28
N ALA A 16 -16.09 22.87 11.09
CA ALA A 16 -15.28 22.18 10.10
C ALA A 16 -15.40 20.69 10.43
N ALA A 17 -16.17 19.97 9.63
CA ALA A 17 -16.23 18.52 9.69
C ALA A 17 -14.78 18.07 9.55
N HIS A 18 -14.21 17.50 10.63
CA HIS A 18 -12.89 16.92 10.54
C HIS A 18 -13.02 15.82 9.50
N ALA A 19 -12.27 15.96 8.40
CA ALA A 19 -12.27 14.97 7.34
C ALA A 19 -11.99 13.59 7.95
N ALA A 20 -12.70 12.56 7.49
CA ALA A 20 -12.39 11.20 7.90
C ALA A 20 -11.00 10.82 7.36
N PRO A 21 -10.21 10.03 8.11
CA PRO A 21 -8.99 9.47 7.58
C PRO A 21 -9.32 8.54 6.40
N LEU A 22 -8.63 8.72 5.28
CA LEU A 22 -8.62 7.81 4.14
C LEU A 22 -7.97 6.47 4.55
N ILE A 23 -6.85 6.54 5.29
CA ILE A 23 -6.04 5.40 5.69
C ILE A 23 -5.39 5.69 7.03
N ASP A 24 -5.54 4.79 8.00
CA ASP A 24 -4.84 4.81 9.28
C ASP A 24 -3.95 3.56 9.33
N PHE A 25 -2.63 3.77 9.31
CA PHE A 25 -1.70 2.64 9.31
C PHE A 25 -1.60 1.91 10.66
N SER A 26 -2.09 2.54 11.74
CA SER A 26 -2.09 1.95 13.10
C SER A 26 -3.13 0.85 13.31
N GLU A 27 -4.15 0.78 12.44
CA GLU A 27 -5.24 -0.21 12.54
C GLU A 27 -4.88 -1.58 11.92
N GLY A 28 -3.72 -1.68 11.29
CA GLY A 28 -3.29 -2.86 10.53
C GLY A 28 -4.03 -3.02 9.17
N PRO A 29 -3.57 -3.97 8.33
CA PRO A 29 -4.11 -4.14 6.98
C PRO A 29 -5.60 -4.49 7.02
N SER A 30 -6.40 -3.78 6.21
CA SER A 30 -7.86 -3.90 6.16
C SER A 30 -8.37 -4.31 4.78
N VAL A 31 -7.50 -4.80 3.89
CA VAL A 31 -7.86 -5.21 2.53
C VAL A 31 -8.72 -6.49 2.55
N ALA A 32 -9.83 -6.47 1.82
CA ALA A 32 -10.66 -7.65 1.62
C ALA A 32 -10.05 -8.55 0.54
N LEU A 33 -9.45 -9.67 0.95
CA LEU A 33 -8.87 -10.63 0.02
C LEU A 33 -9.95 -11.46 -0.68
N SER A 34 -9.81 -11.60 -1.98
CA SER A 34 -10.62 -12.49 -2.82
C SER A 34 -10.04 -13.90 -2.83
N PRO A 35 -10.89 -14.94 -2.81
CA PRO A 35 -10.42 -16.31 -2.99
C PRO A 35 -9.67 -16.47 -4.32
N LEU A 36 -8.49 -17.10 -4.27
CA LEU A 36 -7.72 -17.51 -5.44
C LEU A 36 -7.53 -19.02 -5.39
N TYR A 37 -8.22 -19.73 -6.27
CA TYR A 37 -8.11 -21.19 -6.31
C TYR A 37 -6.76 -21.63 -6.89
N PRO A 38 -6.17 -22.74 -6.41
CA PRO A 38 -4.83 -23.18 -6.86
C PRO A 38 -4.68 -23.29 -8.39
N ALA A 39 -5.70 -23.78 -9.09
CA ALA A 39 -5.66 -23.89 -10.56
C ALA A 39 -5.63 -22.52 -11.25
N GLN A 40 -6.35 -21.53 -10.70
CA GLN A 40 -6.35 -20.16 -11.21
C GLN A 40 -5.01 -19.48 -10.93
N GLU A 41 -4.51 -19.62 -9.69
CA GLU A 41 -3.20 -19.12 -9.30
C GLU A 41 -2.12 -19.68 -10.24
N SER A 42 -2.07 -21.00 -10.42
CA SER A 42 -1.07 -21.63 -11.26
C SER A 42 -1.14 -21.20 -12.73
N LYS A 43 -2.36 -21.01 -13.25
CA LYS A 43 -2.57 -20.47 -14.60
C LYS A 43 -2.06 -19.03 -14.75
N ILE A 44 -2.23 -18.20 -13.72
CA ILE A 44 -1.78 -16.80 -13.75
C ILE A 44 -0.27 -16.70 -13.57
N LEU A 45 0.31 -17.41 -12.59
CA LEU A 45 1.75 -17.42 -12.36
C LEU A 45 2.51 -17.95 -13.58
N GLY A 46 1.96 -18.96 -14.28
CA GLY A 46 2.54 -19.46 -15.54
C GLY A 46 2.44 -18.49 -16.73
N GLN A 47 1.70 -17.38 -16.61
CA GLN A 47 1.74 -16.27 -17.57
C GLN A 47 2.79 -15.22 -17.19
N LEU A 48 3.15 -15.12 -15.91
CA LEU A 48 4.12 -14.15 -15.39
C LEU A 48 5.55 -14.67 -15.49
N PHE A 49 5.75 -15.98 -15.30
CA PHE A 49 7.06 -16.59 -15.22
C PHE A 49 7.16 -17.77 -16.17
N THR A 50 8.35 -17.92 -16.79
CA THR A 50 8.69 -19.11 -17.58
C THR A 50 8.64 -20.37 -16.72
N SER A 51 9.07 -20.26 -15.46
CA SER A 51 9.07 -21.33 -14.47
C SER A 51 8.96 -20.73 -13.07
N TYR A 52 8.25 -21.40 -12.17
CA TYR A 52 8.20 -21.01 -10.76
C TYR A 52 8.03 -22.22 -9.85
N VAL A 53 8.48 -22.08 -8.60
CA VAL A 53 8.30 -23.05 -7.52
C VAL A 53 7.74 -22.34 -6.29
N LYS A 54 7.12 -23.08 -5.37
CA LYS A 54 6.67 -22.57 -4.05
C LYS A 54 7.56 -23.04 -2.89
N ASP A 55 8.62 -23.78 -3.21
CA ASP A 55 9.52 -24.39 -2.25
C ASP A 55 10.95 -24.11 -2.71
N TYR A 56 11.67 -23.32 -1.91
CA TYR A 56 13.04 -22.91 -2.21
C TYR A 56 13.98 -24.11 -2.39
N ALA A 57 13.73 -25.22 -1.68
CA ALA A 57 14.54 -26.44 -1.82
C ALA A 57 14.39 -27.11 -3.21
N LYS A 58 13.37 -26.72 -3.98
CA LYS A 58 13.13 -27.19 -5.35
C LYS A 58 13.73 -26.25 -6.39
N CYS A 59 14.48 -25.23 -5.99
CA CYS A 59 15.25 -24.44 -6.93
C CYS A 59 16.21 -25.34 -7.73
N PRO A 60 16.21 -25.24 -9.07
CA PRO A 60 17.16 -25.98 -9.88
C PRO A 60 18.58 -25.50 -9.54
N ALA A 61 19.43 -26.43 -9.09
CA ALA A 61 20.78 -26.10 -8.67
C ALA A 61 21.64 -25.66 -9.86
N GLY A 62 22.30 -24.50 -9.71
CA GLY A 62 23.49 -24.17 -10.48
C GLY A 62 23.29 -23.62 -11.89
N ASP A 63 22.10 -23.16 -12.27
CA ASP A 63 21.92 -22.49 -13.55
C ASP A 63 21.39 -21.06 -13.42
N ALA A 64 22.30 -20.11 -13.61
CA ALA A 64 22.00 -18.69 -13.68
C ALA A 64 21.05 -18.33 -14.85
N ALA A 65 20.86 -19.25 -15.81
CA ALA A 65 19.94 -19.05 -16.92
C ALA A 65 18.51 -19.56 -16.67
N SER A 66 18.23 -20.18 -15.52
CA SER A 66 16.97 -20.92 -15.33
C SER A 66 15.70 -20.06 -15.28
N GLY A 67 15.82 -18.74 -15.03
CA GLY A 67 14.68 -17.81 -14.98
C GLY A 67 13.53 -18.29 -14.09
N THR A 68 13.85 -19.09 -13.07
CA THR A 68 12.87 -19.72 -12.17
C THR A 68 12.71 -18.89 -10.91
N GLU A 69 11.48 -18.51 -10.63
CA GLU A 69 11.11 -17.76 -9.42
C GLU A 69 10.64 -18.67 -8.28
N VAL A 70 11.05 -18.38 -7.06
CA VAL A 70 10.43 -18.96 -5.86
C VAL A 70 9.37 -18.00 -5.35
N ILE A 71 8.12 -18.42 -5.34
CA ILE A 71 7.04 -17.65 -4.71
C ILE A 71 7.12 -17.84 -3.20
N LEU A 72 7.44 -16.77 -2.47
CA LEU A 72 7.78 -16.80 -1.04
C LEU A 72 6.56 -16.59 -0.12
N SER A 73 5.55 -15.86 -0.59
CA SER A 73 4.35 -15.55 0.17
C SER A 73 3.11 -16.15 -0.47
N ASP A 74 2.03 -16.24 0.31
CA ASP A 74 0.72 -16.44 -0.28
C ASP A 74 0.41 -15.29 -1.25
N VAL A 75 -0.22 -15.65 -2.36
CA VAL A 75 -0.65 -14.67 -3.37
C VAL A 75 -1.91 -13.99 -2.87
N GLN A 76 -1.80 -12.71 -2.53
CA GLN A 76 -2.97 -11.89 -2.23
C GLN A 76 -3.68 -11.56 -3.52
N ALA A 77 -4.98 -11.86 -3.58
CA ALA A 77 -5.82 -11.49 -4.71
C ALA A 77 -6.87 -10.49 -4.24
N ILE A 78 -7.05 -9.40 -4.97
CA ILE A 78 -7.96 -8.31 -4.61
C ILE A 78 -8.83 -8.01 -5.81
N ARG A 79 -10.14 -8.03 -5.62
CA ARG A 79 -11.11 -7.82 -6.70
C ARG A 79 -11.66 -6.40 -6.65
N GLY A 80 -11.82 -5.78 -7.81
CA GLY A 80 -12.37 -4.44 -7.91
C GLY A 80 -12.17 -3.79 -9.28
N ASN A 81 -12.62 -2.55 -9.40
CA ASN A 81 -12.53 -1.78 -10.63
C ASN A 81 -11.21 -0.99 -10.63
N PHE A 82 -10.11 -1.63 -11.01
CA PHE A 82 -8.77 -1.01 -10.94
C PHE A 82 -8.37 -0.25 -12.19
N SER A 83 -8.80 -0.70 -13.37
CA SER A 83 -8.38 -0.09 -14.64
C SER A 83 -9.52 0.53 -15.45
N SER A 84 -10.78 0.19 -15.17
CA SER A 84 -11.96 0.88 -15.68
C SER A 84 -13.22 0.57 -14.85
N LEU A 85 -14.20 1.47 -14.86
CA LEU A 85 -15.43 1.36 -14.07
C LEU A 85 -16.35 0.19 -14.46
N SER A 86 -16.16 -0.39 -15.65
CA SER A 86 -17.00 -1.45 -16.20
C SER A 86 -16.36 -2.82 -16.14
N GLN A 87 -15.14 -2.94 -15.59
CA GLN A 87 -14.38 -4.17 -15.56
C GLN A 87 -14.17 -4.61 -14.12
N ASP A 88 -14.47 -5.88 -13.87
CA ASP A 88 -14.16 -6.56 -12.62
C ASP A 88 -12.76 -7.17 -12.72
N ASP A 89 -11.78 -6.38 -12.29
CA ASP A 89 -10.37 -6.76 -12.34
C ASP A 89 -9.97 -7.50 -11.06
N LEU A 90 -8.92 -8.31 -11.18
CA LEU A 90 -8.27 -8.98 -10.08
C LEU A 90 -6.81 -8.52 -10.02
N VAL A 91 -6.41 -7.85 -8.94
CA VAL A 91 -5.00 -7.54 -8.68
C VAL A 91 -4.39 -8.64 -7.85
N LEU A 92 -3.27 -9.19 -8.29
CA LEU A 92 -2.45 -10.10 -7.52
C LEU A 92 -1.24 -9.37 -6.97
N ILE A 93 -0.92 -9.61 -5.69
CA ILE A 93 0.31 -9.15 -5.05
C ILE A 93 0.95 -10.33 -4.32
N PHE A 94 2.24 -10.53 -4.57
CA PHE A 94 2.99 -11.62 -3.98
C PHE A 94 4.49 -11.33 -4.00
N LYS A 95 5.24 -12.00 -3.13
CA LYS A 95 6.70 -11.94 -3.12
C LYS A 95 7.31 -13.12 -3.86
N SER A 96 8.40 -12.87 -4.56
CA SER A 96 9.29 -13.91 -5.06
C SER A 96 10.76 -13.61 -4.84
N VAL A 97 11.60 -14.58 -5.14
CA VAL A 97 13.05 -14.47 -5.19
C VAL A 97 13.57 -15.35 -6.31
N ASP A 98 14.58 -14.87 -7.02
CA ASP A 98 15.23 -15.65 -8.06
C ASP A 98 15.93 -16.87 -7.47
N CYS A 99 15.73 -18.05 -8.06
CA CYS A 99 16.48 -19.25 -7.66
C CYS A 99 18.00 -19.15 -7.88
N ASN A 100 18.45 -18.29 -8.80
CA ASN A 100 19.87 -18.12 -9.14
C ASN A 100 20.56 -17.00 -8.34
N GLY A 101 19.83 -16.23 -7.53
CA GLY A 101 20.35 -15.05 -6.83
C GLY A 101 20.79 -13.92 -7.78
N GLY A 102 20.23 -13.86 -8.99
CA GLY A 102 20.48 -12.79 -9.97
C GLY A 102 20.11 -11.42 -9.43
N HIS A 103 18.99 -11.34 -8.71
CA HIS A 103 18.67 -10.25 -7.80
C HIS A 103 19.01 -10.62 -6.35
N ALA A 104 19.70 -9.69 -5.67
CA ALA A 104 20.00 -9.85 -4.26
C ALA A 104 18.77 -9.48 -3.42
N GLY A 105 17.87 -10.45 -3.18
CA GLY A 105 16.80 -10.32 -2.19
C GLY A 105 15.41 -10.73 -2.68
N GLU A 106 14.45 -10.68 -1.75
CA GLU A 106 13.03 -10.80 -2.09
C GLU A 106 12.58 -9.57 -2.86
N HIS A 107 11.72 -9.76 -3.84
CA HIS A 107 11.03 -8.66 -4.50
C HIS A 107 9.53 -8.93 -4.59
N ALA A 108 8.73 -7.87 -4.56
CA ALA A 108 7.30 -7.97 -4.76
C ALA A 108 6.92 -7.83 -6.23
N ASN A 109 5.86 -8.53 -6.54
CA ASN A 109 5.26 -8.58 -7.85
C ASN A 109 3.81 -8.19 -7.75
N VAL A 110 3.36 -7.46 -8.76
CA VAL A 110 1.98 -7.03 -8.88
C VAL A 110 1.49 -7.35 -10.28
N ALA A 111 0.32 -7.96 -10.40
CA ALA A 111 -0.29 -8.29 -11.68
C ALA A 111 -1.75 -7.87 -11.72
N LEU A 112 -2.15 -7.17 -12.78
CA LEU A 112 -3.55 -6.94 -13.13
C LEU A 112 -4.05 -8.10 -13.97
N VAL A 113 -5.11 -8.76 -13.52
CA VAL A 113 -5.71 -9.92 -14.19
C VAL A 113 -7.17 -9.62 -14.51
N ARG A 114 -7.58 -9.98 -15.72
CA ARG A 114 -8.98 -9.90 -16.16
C ARG A 114 -9.35 -11.19 -16.86
N ASN A 115 -10.49 -11.78 -16.49
CA ASN A 115 -10.98 -13.03 -17.07
C ASN A 115 -9.92 -14.16 -17.08
N GLY A 116 -9.03 -14.17 -16.07
CA GLY A 116 -7.95 -15.14 -15.93
C GLY A 116 -6.74 -14.95 -16.85
N ALA A 117 -6.66 -13.81 -17.56
CA ALA A 117 -5.50 -13.39 -18.33
C ALA A 117 -4.76 -12.25 -17.62
N VAL A 118 -3.43 -12.30 -17.60
CA VAL A 118 -2.61 -11.16 -17.14
C VAL A 118 -2.69 -10.05 -18.19
N ILE A 119 -3.15 -8.88 -17.77
CA ILE A 119 -3.28 -7.68 -18.60
C ILE A 119 -2.01 -6.85 -18.51
N ASP A 120 -1.48 -6.69 -17.30
CA ASP A 120 -0.22 -6.03 -17.04
C ASP A 120 0.42 -6.56 -15.77
N ALA A 121 1.74 -6.47 -15.66
CA ALA A 121 2.48 -6.89 -14.49
C ALA A 121 3.73 -6.04 -14.27
N ARG A 122 4.05 -5.83 -12.99
CA ARG A 122 5.27 -5.20 -12.52
C ARG A 122 5.97 -6.16 -11.56
N GLN A 123 7.24 -6.40 -11.83
CA GLN A 123 8.13 -7.19 -11.01
C GLN A 123 9.15 -6.25 -10.34
N ASP A 124 9.92 -6.77 -9.39
CA ASP A 124 10.99 -6.03 -8.72
C ASP A 124 10.54 -4.80 -7.92
N LEU A 125 9.33 -4.83 -7.37
CA LEU A 125 8.85 -3.76 -6.49
C LEU A 125 9.41 -3.92 -5.08
N SER A 126 9.66 -2.79 -4.41
CA SER A 126 9.96 -2.77 -2.97
C SER A 126 8.74 -3.05 -2.09
N THR A 127 7.57 -3.23 -2.70
CA THR A 127 6.30 -3.57 -2.05
C THR A 127 6.43 -4.84 -1.18
N GLU A 128 5.63 -4.96 -0.13
CA GLU A 128 5.52 -6.16 0.67
C GLU A 128 4.17 -6.83 0.41
N LEU A 129 3.07 -6.26 0.88
CA LEU A 129 1.70 -6.78 0.75
C LEU A 129 0.70 -5.63 0.66
N ALA A 130 -0.50 -5.90 0.13
CA ALA A 130 -1.59 -4.93 0.14
C ALA A 130 -2.05 -4.65 1.56
N TYR A 131 -2.22 -3.36 1.84
CA TYR A 131 -2.75 -2.85 3.07
C TYR A 131 -4.25 -2.54 2.94
N LYS A 132 -4.64 -1.83 1.87
CA LYS A 132 -6.00 -1.37 1.62
C LYS A 132 -6.23 -1.08 0.15
N THR A 133 -7.49 -1.01 -0.28
CA THR A 133 -7.87 -0.42 -1.56
C THR A 133 -8.73 0.82 -1.35
N LEU A 134 -8.51 1.83 -2.17
CA LEU A 134 -9.15 3.13 -2.03
C LEU A 134 -9.12 3.86 -3.38
N ASP A 135 -10.20 4.56 -3.71
CA ASP A 135 -10.22 5.57 -4.77
C ASP A 135 -9.64 6.87 -4.20
N THR A 136 -8.36 7.08 -4.45
CA THR A 136 -7.55 8.13 -3.82
C THR A 136 -7.74 9.49 -4.47
N ASP A 137 -8.19 9.53 -5.73
CA ASP A 137 -8.38 10.77 -6.49
C ASP A 137 -9.82 11.02 -6.98
N ALA A 138 -10.75 10.19 -6.52
CA ALA A 138 -12.18 10.29 -6.80
C ALA A 138 -12.54 10.15 -8.28
N ASP A 139 -11.76 9.37 -9.05
CA ASP A 139 -12.09 9.04 -10.45
C ASP A 139 -12.97 7.79 -10.59
N GLY A 140 -13.29 7.13 -9.47
CA GLY A 140 -14.10 5.93 -9.36
C GLY A 140 -13.33 4.63 -9.55
N LEU A 141 -12.04 4.68 -9.84
CA LEU A 141 -11.15 3.52 -9.90
C LEU A 141 -10.49 3.32 -8.54
N LEU A 142 -10.26 2.06 -8.20
CA LEU A 142 -9.55 1.72 -6.98
C LEU A 142 -8.05 1.74 -7.24
N GLU A 143 -7.29 2.36 -6.33
CA GLU A 143 -5.88 2.11 -6.16
C GLU A 143 -5.64 1.05 -5.09
N VAL A 144 -4.50 0.37 -5.21
CA VAL A 144 -3.96 -0.47 -4.14
C VAL A 144 -2.98 0.35 -3.33
N ILE A 145 -3.18 0.37 -2.03
CA ILE A 145 -2.23 0.87 -1.06
C ILE A 145 -1.52 -0.33 -0.46
N ALA A 146 -0.21 -0.36 -0.60
CA ALA A 146 0.64 -1.43 -0.09
C ALA A 146 1.73 -0.84 0.80
N THR A 147 2.31 -1.65 1.69
CA THR A 147 3.57 -1.29 2.33
C THR A 147 4.72 -1.64 1.41
N ALA A 148 5.80 -0.89 1.50
CA ALA A 148 7.07 -1.19 0.84
C ALA A 148 8.18 -1.08 1.88
N SER A 149 9.28 -1.80 1.68
CA SER A 149 10.37 -1.82 2.64
C SER A 149 11.73 -1.72 1.96
N TYR A 150 12.69 -1.16 2.70
CA TYR A 150 14.08 -1.14 2.34
C TYR A 150 14.91 -1.42 3.59
N SER A 151 15.94 -2.25 3.43
CA SER A 151 16.89 -2.56 4.49
C SER A 151 18.32 -2.42 3.97
N ASN A 152 19.13 -1.57 4.58
CA ASN A 152 20.58 -1.48 4.34
C ASN A 152 21.34 -1.16 5.63
N MET A 153 22.56 -1.66 5.79
CA MET A 153 23.56 -1.22 6.79
C MET A 153 23.03 -0.67 8.14
N GLY A 154 22.16 -1.41 8.84
CA GLY A 154 21.62 -1.02 10.16
C GLY A 154 20.41 -0.06 10.13
N TYR A 155 19.88 0.25 8.95
CA TYR A 155 18.66 0.99 8.73
C TYR A 155 17.64 0.09 8.02
N SER A 156 16.44 0.00 8.60
CA SER A 156 15.28 -0.54 7.91
C SER A 156 14.17 0.51 7.94
N GLY A 157 13.50 0.70 6.82
CA GLY A 157 12.38 1.62 6.72
C GLY A 157 11.27 0.97 5.92
N ARG A 158 10.04 1.04 6.44
CA ARG A 158 8.84 0.74 5.67
C ARG A 158 8.14 2.01 5.26
N TRP A 159 7.59 2.12 4.07
CA TRP A 159 6.74 3.24 3.63
C TRP A 159 5.47 2.75 2.96
N ALA A 160 4.52 3.65 2.72
CA ALA A 160 3.31 3.34 1.97
C ALA A 160 3.53 3.62 0.48
N GLN A 161 3.11 2.69 -0.35
CA GLN A 161 3.19 2.80 -1.80
C GLN A 161 1.78 2.70 -2.38
N THR A 162 1.48 3.56 -3.36
CA THR A 162 0.22 3.50 -4.10
C THR A 162 0.48 2.89 -5.47
N ILE A 163 -0.34 1.94 -5.86
CA ILE A 163 -0.27 1.29 -7.16
C ILE A 163 -1.60 1.57 -7.86
N THR A 164 -1.54 2.22 -9.01
CA THR A 164 -2.69 2.46 -9.88
C THR A 164 -2.58 1.65 -11.16
N PHE A 165 -3.72 1.31 -11.75
CA PHE A 165 -3.81 0.56 -13.01
C PHE A 165 -4.54 1.32 -14.11
N LYS A 166 -4.61 2.66 -13.99
CA LYS A 166 -5.30 3.53 -14.95
C LYS A 166 -4.80 3.29 -16.37
N GLY A 167 -5.75 3.11 -17.29
CA GLY A 167 -5.45 2.75 -18.68
C GLY A 167 -4.97 1.31 -18.89
N GLY A 168 -5.13 0.44 -17.89
CA GLY A 168 -4.73 -0.96 -17.95
C GLY A 168 -3.25 -1.21 -17.71
N GLN A 169 -2.50 -0.21 -17.23
CA GLN A 169 -1.08 -0.30 -16.93
C GLN A 169 -0.84 -0.03 -15.46
N ALA A 170 -0.17 -0.95 -14.79
CA ALA A 170 0.38 -0.78 -13.46
C ALA A 170 1.41 0.34 -13.49
N ARG A 171 1.10 1.38 -12.73
CA ARG A 171 1.99 2.49 -12.42
C ARG A 171 2.14 2.52 -10.92
N GLU A 172 3.39 2.45 -10.49
CA GLU A 172 3.73 2.87 -9.16
C GLU A 172 3.62 4.38 -9.12
N ILE A 173 2.80 4.86 -8.21
CA ILE A 173 2.88 6.24 -7.79
C ILE A 173 3.34 6.19 -6.34
N SER A 174 4.61 6.51 -6.15
CA SER A 174 5.20 6.66 -4.82
C SER A 174 4.62 7.92 -4.18
N TYR A 175 3.39 7.79 -3.69
CA TYR A 175 2.58 8.89 -3.18
C TYR A 175 3.03 9.31 -1.77
N VAL A 176 3.68 8.40 -1.04
CA VAL A 176 3.91 8.55 0.39
C VAL A 176 5.32 8.08 0.75
N GLN A 177 6.29 8.99 0.72
CA GLN A 177 7.54 8.80 1.46
C GLN A 177 7.29 9.09 2.95
N GLY A 178 6.46 8.25 3.57
CA GLY A 178 6.14 8.33 4.98
C GLY A 178 6.46 6.98 5.59
N THR A 179 7.34 6.97 6.58
CA THR A 179 7.74 5.73 7.26
C THR A 179 6.51 5.16 7.98
N VAL A 180 5.99 4.02 7.50
CA VAL A 180 4.85 3.28 8.07
C VAL A 180 5.30 2.42 9.25
N HIS A 181 6.60 2.16 9.37
CA HIS A 181 7.17 1.45 10.51
C HIS A 181 8.66 1.76 10.64
N TYR A 182 9.06 2.20 11.84
CA TYR A 182 10.46 2.25 12.27
C TYR A 182 10.52 1.52 13.60
N ASP A 183 11.02 0.30 13.58
CA ASP A 183 11.31 -0.43 14.81
C ASP A 183 12.80 -0.28 15.09
N ASP A 184 13.13 0.56 16.08
CA ASP A 184 14.37 0.37 16.82
C ASP A 184 14.13 0.72 18.29
N CYS A 185 13.19 0.01 18.92
CA CYS A 185 13.36 -0.24 20.34
C CYS A 185 14.42 -1.36 20.49
N GLY A 186 15.68 -1.06 20.20
CA GLY A 186 16.81 -1.98 20.43
C GLY A 186 16.78 -2.57 21.85
N LEU A 187 17.56 -3.64 22.08
CA LEU A 187 17.61 -4.43 23.33
C LEU A 187 17.83 -3.60 24.62
N ASP A 188 18.28 -2.35 24.49
CA ASP A 188 18.62 -1.39 25.51
C ASP A 188 17.54 -0.32 25.79
N GLY A 189 16.43 -0.31 25.03
CA GLY A 189 15.22 0.46 25.33
C GLY A 189 15.38 1.98 25.34
N LYS A 190 16.39 2.51 24.62
CA LYS A 190 16.79 3.93 24.66
C LYS A 190 16.61 4.70 23.35
N THR A 191 16.30 4.04 22.25
CA THR A 191 16.07 4.68 20.94
C THR A 191 14.56 4.91 20.74
N GLU A 192 14.17 5.99 20.06
CA GLU A 192 12.77 6.29 19.72
C GLU A 192 12.39 5.54 18.43
N GLY A 193 11.38 4.67 18.43
CA GLY A 193 10.98 4.01 17.19
C GLY A 193 9.61 3.34 17.19
N GLU A 194 8.61 4.10 16.74
CA GLU A 194 7.44 3.59 15.99
C GLU A 194 6.79 4.82 15.31
N TYR A 195 6.77 4.87 13.97
CA TYR A 195 6.10 5.93 13.20
C TYR A 195 4.91 5.34 12.47
N ASP A 196 3.73 5.88 12.74
CA ASP A 196 2.52 5.60 11.99
C ASP A 196 2.05 6.87 11.28
N ALA A 197 1.68 6.73 10.02
CA ALA A 197 1.09 7.81 9.23
C ALA A 197 -0.43 7.60 9.10
N VAL A 198 -1.19 8.69 9.22
CA VAL A 198 -2.63 8.72 8.94
C VAL A 198 -2.89 9.70 7.81
N PHE A 199 -3.58 9.25 6.78
CA PHE A 199 -3.92 10.04 5.60
C PHE A 199 -5.36 10.49 5.69
N PHE A 200 -5.62 11.76 5.42
CA PHE A 200 -6.95 12.37 5.47
C PHE A 200 -7.42 12.79 4.09
N ALA A 201 -8.73 12.64 3.86
CA ALA A 201 -9.34 13.10 2.63
C ALA A 201 -9.33 14.63 2.62
N GLY A 202 -8.83 15.23 1.55
CA GLY A 202 -9.10 16.64 1.28
C GLY A 202 -10.59 16.86 0.97
N ALA A 203 -11.06 18.11 1.04
CA ALA A 203 -12.30 18.47 0.35
C ALA A 203 -12.20 18.09 -1.14
N ALA A 204 -13.32 17.86 -1.84
CA ALA A 204 -13.30 17.49 -3.26
C ALA A 204 -12.40 18.44 -4.08
N GLY A 205 -11.37 17.89 -4.74
CA GLY A 205 -10.35 18.64 -5.49
C GLY A 205 -9.15 19.17 -4.68
N ALA A 206 -9.17 19.05 -3.36
CA ALA A 206 -8.05 19.35 -2.46
C ALA A 206 -7.10 18.15 -2.34
N GLN A 207 -5.82 18.45 -2.12
CA GLN A 207 -4.80 17.41 -1.87
C GLN A 207 -5.09 16.67 -0.55
N PRO A 208 -4.89 15.35 -0.51
CA PRO A 208 -4.88 14.62 0.75
C PRO A 208 -3.83 15.19 1.72
N GLU A 209 -4.17 15.22 3.01
CA GLU A 209 -3.27 15.60 4.09
C GLU A 209 -2.68 14.35 4.74
N GLN A 210 -1.37 14.31 4.92
CA GLN A 210 -0.68 13.32 5.73
C GLN A 210 -0.44 13.87 7.12
N LYS A 211 -0.77 13.09 8.16
CA LYS A 211 -0.40 13.35 9.55
C LYS A 211 0.48 12.23 10.05
N ASN A 212 1.62 12.59 10.62
CA ASN A 212 2.59 11.65 11.14
C ASN A 212 2.54 11.65 12.66
N TYR A 213 2.58 10.44 13.22
CA TYR A 213 2.60 10.19 14.64
C TYR A 213 3.85 9.42 15.01
N ARG A 214 4.29 9.61 16.26
CA ARG A 214 5.43 8.90 16.84
C ARG A 214 5.06 8.35 18.20
N ARG A 215 5.65 7.21 18.55
CA ARG A 215 5.61 6.64 19.90
C ARG A 215 7.02 6.55 20.46
N ALA A 216 7.17 6.81 21.76
CA ALA A 216 8.43 6.61 22.46
C ALA A 216 8.59 5.13 22.86
N CYS A 217 9.81 4.61 22.93
CA CYS A 217 10.07 3.27 23.48
C CYS A 217 10.11 3.34 25.03
N GLY A 218 9.38 2.46 25.72
CA GLY A 218 9.39 2.36 27.19
C GLY A 218 8.08 1.89 27.83
N ALA A 219 8.14 1.47 29.10
CA ALA A 219 6.99 0.95 29.85
C ALA A 219 5.83 1.94 30.02
N ASP A 220 6.09 3.25 29.87
CA ASP A 220 5.10 4.34 29.97
C ASP A 220 4.65 4.89 28.60
N ALA A 221 4.99 4.21 27.50
CA ALA A 221 4.66 4.63 26.14
C ALA A 221 3.16 4.48 25.83
N LYS A 222 2.36 5.43 26.31
CA LYS A 222 0.92 5.51 26.02
C LYS A 222 0.67 6.20 24.68
N GLY A 223 0.28 5.39 23.69
CA GLY A 223 -0.31 5.83 22.42
C GLY A 223 0.60 6.61 21.49
N PHE A 224 0.13 6.77 20.26
CA PHE A 224 0.76 7.57 19.23
C PHE A 224 0.57 9.06 19.50
N LYS A 225 1.65 9.84 19.36
CA LYS A 225 1.65 11.30 19.51
C LYS A 225 1.89 11.96 18.17
N PHE A 226 0.99 12.86 17.78
CA PHE A 226 1.15 13.68 16.59
C PHE A 226 2.46 14.49 16.66
N TYR A 227 3.20 14.58 15.55
CA TYR A 227 4.40 15.41 15.48
C TYR A 227 4.55 16.23 14.20
N SER A 228 3.98 15.82 13.06
CA SER A 228 4.03 16.61 11.82
C SER A 228 2.87 16.33 10.88
N SER A 229 2.64 17.26 9.95
CA SER A 229 1.66 17.13 8.87
C SER A 229 2.24 17.63 7.55
N GLY A 230 1.82 17.05 6.43
CA GLY A 230 2.22 17.41 5.07
C GLY A 230 1.07 17.27 4.07
N LYS A 231 1.24 17.80 2.86
CA LYS A 231 0.32 17.57 1.74
C LYS A 231 0.95 16.55 0.80
N LEU A 232 0.13 15.66 0.23
CA LEU A 232 0.59 14.76 -0.82
C LEU A 232 0.66 15.52 -2.16
N ASP A 233 1.76 15.35 -2.89
CA ASP A 233 1.94 15.98 -4.20
C ASP A 233 0.94 15.43 -5.23
N LYS A 234 0.52 16.28 -6.17
CA LYS A 234 -0.66 16.04 -7.04
C LYS A 234 -0.37 15.24 -8.32
N GLU A 235 0.76 14.56 -8.42
CA GLU A 235 1.08 13.76 -9.61
C GLU A 235 0.33 12.41 -9.56
N LEU A 236 -0.93 12.45 -10.01
CA LEU A 236 -1.74 11.30 -10.42
C LEU A 236 -1.57 11.04 -11.93
#